data_AF-A0A7W0HJG6-F1
#
_entry.id   AF-A0A7W0HJG6-F1
#
_cell.length_a   1.000
_cell.length_b   1.000
_cell.length_c   1.000
_cell.angle_alpha   90.00
_cell.angle_beta   90.00
_cell.angle_gamma   90.00
#
_symmetry.space_group_name_H-M   'P 1'
#
loop_
_entity.id
_entity.type
_entity.pdbx_description
1 polymer ?
#
loop_
_entity_poly.entity_id
_entity_poly.type
_entity_poly.pdbx_seq_one_letter_code
_entity_poly.pdbx_strand_id
1 'polypeptide(L)'
;MINVEQIKIDIRIPQDEMRIVMMQPFIQFHSTPGSSPKEPFRWSYTAVNEQLNAINHTLDISQGSFGGRGANFTLFPEYAVPGVKGVSTINDRISETDWPNESIIIAGVHGISKSEYADLCNMLGAVVSESNAPDTVPNDQWVNCAVIWVKAYGGTIGKWVQPKVRPAWPEMNVPCSDMFRGSTIYVFEGRYEPSDYPCRIVTFICFDWVAAVAGSTVWREFLSQLNEIKTPSDLDWVFVIQHNTGPNHSSFLNNTYQFLTDTSYAFIHRDKATIIHANTAVSREPVRTGLGGFSACVLSPTAQFECNCRRPTVCTQPSSLRGSDILERCKDVVFREMGECIHVFSVRVPRFAGYDATDRTYPLPTAGVYATRDTSDPRLCNGPVPAAVKWINDSLDIMRHLSATMLSGRPLKISAEEIEPFIIAGIRAINGPMSLDQVNWATCSYSNGMVSRDLNRRDNADLWSEPEADALEHLLHSLTAIGLAYSLEISGAMLHCSIQTDNGFVQVVAIRGDTYQDCRLHYDRLVRQQSPDPVLIIARDRHNVPPVPEEFWRIDEIDGESGLAFLDFQTLINSCRALSDTHTLKEQLDAVLPGHRQII
;
A
#
# COMPACT_ATOMS: atom_id res chain seq x y z
N MET A 1 -22.70 8.40 -27.20
CA MET A 1 -21.47 8.34 -28.01
C MET A 1 -20.58 9.45 -27.51
N ILE A 2 -19.34 9.14 -27.15
CA ILE A 2 -18.35 10.15 -26.73
C ILE A 2 -17.75 10.87 -27.93
N ASN A 3 -16.83 11.80 -27.72
CA ASN A 3 -15.98 12.46 -28.69
C ASN A 3 -14.53 12.29 -28.24
N VAL A 4 -13.60 12.15 -29.18
CA VAL A 4 -12.17 12.00 -28.90
C VAL A 4 -11.39 13.14 -29.55
N GLU A 5 -10.75 13.97 -28.73
CA GLU A 5 -9.93 15.09 -29.20
C GLU A 5 -8.44 14.79 -29.01
N GLN A 6 -7.68 14.84 -30.11
CA GLN A 6 -6.23 14.63 -30.09
C GLN A 6 -5.50 15.95 -29.92
N ILE A 7 -4.71 16.07 -28.85
CA ILE A 7 -4.01 17.28 -28.46
C ILE A 7 -2.50 17.03 -28.58
N LYS A 8 -1.82 17.78 -29.45
CA LYS A 8 -0.35 17.77 -29.49
C LYS A 8 0.20 18.61 -28.34
N ILE A 9 1.16 18.07 -27.60
CA ILE A 9 1.83 18.75 -26.50
C ILE A 9 3.35 18.70 -26.66
N ASP A 10 4.03 19.79 -26.29
CA ASP A 10 5.49 19.88 -26.36
C ASP A 10 6.12 19.34 -25.07
N ILE A 11 6.02 18.02 -24.89
CA ILE A 11 6.62 17.27 -23.77
C ILE A 11 7.56 16.22 -24.33
N ARG A 12 8.79 16.18 -23.81
CA ARG A 12 9.74 15.08 -24.04
C ARG A 12 9.74 14.15 -22.85
N ILE A 13 9.53 12.88 -23.16
CA ILE A 13 9.34 11.83 -22.17
C ILE A 13 10.58 10.93 -22.18
N PRO A 14 11.21 10.67 -21.03
CA PRO A 14 12.31 9.71 -20.95
C PRO A 14 11.88 8.32 -21.45
N GLN A 15 12.71 7.69 -22.28
CA GLN A 15 12.48 6.31 -22.74
C GLN A 15 12.76 5.25 -21.69
N ASP A 16 13.66 5.52 -20.75
CA ASP A 16 14.12 4.56 -19.76
C ASP A 16 13.09 4.36 -18.65
N GLU A 17 12.67 5.45 -18.02
CA GLU A 17 11.71 5.39 -16.92
C GLU A 17 10.85 6.65 -16.77
N MET A 18 9.60 6.45 -16.41
CA MET A 18 8.64 7.49 -16.07
C MET A 18 8.53 7.69 -14.58
N ARG A 19 8.77 8.91 -14.13
CA ARG A 19 8.74 9.29 -12.71
C ARG A 19 7.35 9.78 -12.36
N ILE A 20 6.72 9.15 -11.38
CA ILE A 20 5.34 9.40 -11.00
C ILE A 20 5.28 9.67 -9.49
N VAL A 21 4.59 10.75 -9.14
CA VAL A 21 4.11 11.00 -7.78
C VAL A 21 2.59 10.90 -7.80
N MET A 22 2.03 10.14 -6.86
CA MET A 22 0.61 9.85 -6.82
C MET A 22 0.12 9.96 -5.39
N MET A 23 -0.79 10.89 -5.15
CA MET A 23 -1.46 11.03 -3.86
C MET A 23 -2.52 9.93 -3.71
N GLN A 24 -2.63 9.33 -2.53
CA GLN A 24 -3.71 8.45 -2.12
C GLN A 24 -4.38 9.06 -0.88
N PRO A 25 -5.30 10.03 -1.03
CA PRO A 25 -5.91 10.75 0.09
C PRO A 25 -7.05 9.95 0.72
N PHE A 26 -7.29 10.14 2.03
CA PHE A 26 -8.52 9.71 2.68
C PHE A 26 -9.60 10.79 2.54
N ILE A 27 -10.59 10.56 1.68
CA ILE A 27 -11.62 11.56 1.39
C ILE A 27 -12.64 11.65 2.52
N GLN A 28 -12.81 12.85 3.08
CA GLN A 28 -13.85 13.16 4.07
C GLN A 28 -14.91 14.05 3.45
N PHE A 29 -15.96 13.44 2.89
CA PHE A 29 -17.07 14.20 2.32
C PHE A 29 -17.90 14.93 3.39
N HIS A 30 -18.46 16.07 3.01
CA HIS A 30 -19.47 16.77 3.78
C HIS A 30 -20.71 15.89 3.92
N SER A 31 -21.06 15.56 5.16
CA SER A 31 -22.25 14.79 5.51
C SER A 31 -22.83 15.33 6.81
N THR A 32 -24.16 15.24 6.95
CA THR A 32 -24.79 15.41 8.26
C THR A 32 -24.51 14.17 9.11
N PRO A 33 -24.27 14.28 10.44
CA PRO A 33 -24.03 13.12 11.28
C PRO A 33 -25.10 12.04 11.11
N GLY A 34 -24.69 10.80 10.83
CA GLY A 34 -25.60 9.67 10.60
C GLY A 34 -26.24 9.59 9.22
N SER A 35 -25.80 10.40 8.25
CA SER A 35 -26.30 10.38 6.86
C SER A 35 -25.20 10.09 5.84
N SER A 36 -25.58 9.60 4.67
CA SER A 36 -24.67 9.48 3.53
C SER A 36 -24.21 10.86 3.02
N PRO A 37 -23.04 10.95 2.36
CA PRO A 37 -22.61 12.17 1.67
C PRO A 37 -23.70 12.70 0.76
N LYS A 38 -23.89 14.03 0.73
CA LYS A 38 -24.85 14.69 -0.14
C LYS A 38 -24.18 15.15 -1.42
N GLU A 39 -24.94 15.14 -2.50
CA GLU A 39 -24.54 15.80 -3.72
C GLU A 39 -24.54 17.33 -3.54
N PRO A 40 -23.61 18.02 -4.22
CA PRO A 40 -22.44 17.46 -4.89
C PRO A 40 -21.43 16.94 -3.86
N PHE A 41 -20.73 15.85 -4.16
CA PHE A 41 -19.78 15.16 -3.26
C PHE A 41 -18.57 16.05 -2.94
N ARG A 42 -18.74 16.98 -1.98
CA ARG A 42 -17.75 17.97 -1.56
C ARG A 42 -16.98 17.50 -0.34
N TRP A 43 -15.75 17.97 -0.21
CA TRP A 43 -14.98 17.86 1.02
C TRP A 43 -15.69 18.57 2.19
N SER A 44 -15.57 18.00 3.38
CA SER A 44 -16.01 18.65 4.61
C SER A 44 -15.18 19.90 4.87
N TYR A 45 -15.82 20.98 5.35
CA TYR A 45 -15.14 22.26 5.61
C TYR A 45 -13.94 22.13 6.56
N THR A 46 -14.01 21.21 7.52
CA THR A 46 -12.94 20.95 8.50
C THR A 46 -11.73 20.25 7.89
N ALA A 47 -11.92 19.45 6.83
CA ALA A 47 -10.85 18.69 6.18
C ALA A 47 -10.15 19.45 5.05
N VAL A 48 -10.76 20.52 4.51
CA VAL A 48 -10.22 21.24 3.34
C VAL A 48 -8.79 21.73 3.57
N ASN A 49 -8.50 22.34 4.73
CA ASN A 49 -7.16 22.90 4.97
C ASN A 49 -6.09 21.81 5.13
N GLU A 50 -6.41 20.70 5.79
CA GLU A 50 -5.51 19.55 5.90
C GLU A 50 -5.21 18.98 4.50
N GLN A 51 -6.25 18.84 3.66
CA GLN A 51 -6.08 18.36 2.30
C GLN A 51 -5.26 19.33 1.42
N LEU A 52 -5.42 20.64 1.59
CA LEU A 52 -4.59 21.63 0.88
C LEU A 52 -3.12 21.54 1.28
N ASN A 53 -2.83 21.31 2.57
CA ASN A 53 -1.46 21.09 3.04
C ASN A 53 -0.87 19.82 2.43
N ALA A 54 -1.65 18.74 2.39
CA ALA A 54 -1.23 17.48 1.79
C ALA A 54 -1.01 17.61 0.26
N ILE A 55 -1.82 18.41 -0.44
CA ILE A 55 -1.61 18.76 -1.85
C ILE A 55 -0.28 19.51 -2.03
N ASN A 56 -0.03 20.56 -1.24
CA ASN A 56 1.24 21.30 -1.31
C ASN A 56 2.44 20.39 -1.06
N HIS A 57 2.37 19.53 -0.04
CA HIS A 57 3.42 18.57 0.26
C HIS A 57 3.66 17.58 -0.91
N THR A 58 2.58 17.10 -1.54
CA THR A 58 2.66 16.25 -2.74
C THR A 58 3.36 16.98 -3.90
N LEU A 59 3.05 18.25 -4.10
CA LEU A 59 3.67 19.08 -5.14
C LEU A 59 5.16 19.31 -4.85
N ASP A 60 5.55 19.55 -3.60
CA ASP A 60 6.95 19.69 -3.19
C ASP A 60 7.74 18.40 -3.40
N ILE A 61 7.17 17.24 -3.04
CA ILE A 61 7.73 15.92 -3.34
C ILE A 61 7.92 15.76 -4.85
N SER A 62 6.92 16.15 -5.64
CA SER A 62 6.95 16.04 -7.11
C SER A 62 8.05 16.88 -7.75
N GLN A 63 8.47 17.97 -7.12
CA GLN A 63 9.54 18.82 -7.63
C GLN A 63 10.92 18.15 -7.55
N GLY A 64 11.21 17.34 -6.52
CA GLY A 64 12.59 16.96 -6.19
C GLY A 64 12.89 15.48 -5.89
N SER A 65 11.89 14.60 -5.78
CA SER A 65 12.08 13.26 -5.19
C SER A 65 12.95 12.29 -5.99
N PHE A 66 13.27 12.56 -7.25
CA PHE A 66 14.04 11.65 -8.11
C PHE A 66 15.48 12.12 -8.26
N GLY A 67 16.19 12.22 -7.14
CA GLY A 67 17.60 12.65 -7.11
C GLY A 67 17.79 14.09 -7.57
N GLY A 68 16.87 14.98 -7.17
CA GLY A 68 16.85 16.39 -7.60
C GLY A 68 16.20 16.62 -8.96
N ARG A 69 15.64 15.57 -9.59
CA ARG A 69 14.83 15.71 -10.79
C ARG A 69 13.33 15.63 -10.45
N GLY A 70 12.54 16.43 -11.17
CA GLY A 70 11.08 16.45 -11.04
C GLY A 70 10.37 15.20 -11.55
N ALA A 71 9.14 14.99 -11.08
CA ALA A 71 8.23 13.98 -11.59
C ALA A 71 7.75 14.34 -13.02
N ASN A 72 7.57 13.32 -13.86
CA ASN A 72 6.93 13.49 -15.16
C ASN A 72 5.41 13.59 -15.00
N PHE A 73 4.84 12.82 -14.06
CA PHE A 73 3.42 12.87 -13.71
C PHE A 73 3.21 13.12 -12.21
N THR A 74 2.27 14.01 -11.90
CA THR A 74 1.70 14.16 -10.56
C THR A 74 0.21 13.84 -10.61
N LEU A 75 -0.24 12.86 -9.83
CA LEU A 75 -1.61 12.34 -9.89
C LEU A 75 -2.36 12.61 -8.60
N PHE A 76 -3.55 13.20 -8.72
CA PHE A 76 -4.54 13.30 -7.66
C PHE A 76 -5.80 12.52 -8.10
N PRO A 77 -6.21 11.47 -7.35
CA PRO A 77 -7.37 10.66 -7.66
C PRO A 77 -8.68 11.46 -7.82
N GLU A 78 -9.73 10.81 -8.28
CA GLU A 78 -11.07 11.41 -8.29
C GLU A 78 -11.43 11.96 -6.90
N TYR A 79 -12.04 13.15 -6.86
CA TYR A 79 -12.42 13.87 -5.65
C TYR A 79 -11.28 14.31 -4.73
N ALA A 80 -10.01 14.07 -5.06
CA ALA A 80 -8.88 14.43 -4.21
C ALA A 80 -8.70 15.95 -4.02
N VAL A 81 -9.07 16.77 -5.00
CA VAL A 81 -8.86 18.22 -4.96
C VAL A 81 -10.10 18.96 -4.43
N PRO A 82 -9.97 19.77 -3.35
CA PRO A 82 -11.10 20.47 -2.75
C PRO A 82 -11.52 21.71 -3.57
N GLY A 83 -12.20 21.47 -4.68
CA GLY A 83 -12.89 22.49 -5.48
C GLY A 83 -11.97 23.50 -6.15
N VAL A 84 -12.52 24.67 -6.47
CA VAL A 84 -11.80 25.77 -7.13
C VAL A 84 -10.57 26.21 -6.33
N LYS A 85 -10.65 26.20 -4.99
CA LYS A 85 -9.53 26.57 -4.12
C LYS A 85 -8.34 25.62 -4.28
N GLY A 86 -8.57 24.30 -4.23
CA GLY A 86 -7.49 23.32 -4.45
C GLY A 86 -6.92 23.37 -5.86
N VAL A 87 -7.76 23.60 -6.87
CA VAL A 87 -7.34 23.77 -8.27
C VAL A 87 -6.47 25.02 -8.42
N SER A 88 -6.81 26.14 -7.76
CA SER A 88 -5.98 27.34 -7.73
C SER A 88 -4.61 27.05 -7.13
N THR A 89 -4.54 26.36 -6.00
CA THR A 89 -3.27 25.98 -5.36
C THR A 89 -2.35 25.20 -6.30
N ILE A 90 -2.88 24.20 -7.01
CA ILE A 90 -2.11 23.44 -8.01
C ILE A 90 -1.67 24.35 -9.16
N ASN A 91 -2.59 25.18 -9.68
CA ASN A 91 -2.32 26.10 -10.79
C ASN A 91 -1.21 27.11 -10.46
N ASP A 92 -1.21 27.65 -9.26
CA ASP A 92 -0.21 28.62 -8.81
C ASP A 92 1.16 27.94 -8.74
N ARG A 93 1.22 26.74 -8.13
CA ARG A 93 2.47 26.00 -7.97
C ARG A 93 3.11 25.56 -9.29
N ILE A 94 2.34 25.03 -10.25
CA ILE A 94 2.90 24.64 -11.57
C ILE A 94 3.39 25.86 -12.37
N SER A 95 2.83 27.04 -12.10
CA SER A 95 3.21 28.31 -12.73
C SER A 95 4.52 28.90 -12.21
N GLU A 96 5.03 28.41 -11.07
CA GLU A 96 6.30 28.85 -10.52
C GLU A 96 7.48 28.46 -11.44
N THR A 97 8.52 29.29 -11.45
CA THR A 97 9.67 29.12 -12.36
C THR A 97 10.54 27.91 -12.01
N ASP A 98 10.52 27.50 -10.76
CA ASP A 98 11.23 26.34 -10.22
C ASP A 98 10.47 25.03 -10.41
N TRP A 99 9.18 25.07 -10.78
CA TRP A 99 8.43 23.86 -11.12
C TRP A 99 8.98 23.23 -12.41
N PRO A 100 9.24 21.91 -12.44
CA PRO A 100 9.87 21.24 -13.57
C PRO A 100 9.08 21.41 -14.87
N ASN A 101 9.77 21.82 -15.94
CA ASN A 101 9.23 21.69 -17.29
C ASN A 101 9.05 20.20 -17.65
N GLU A 102 8.29 19.96 -18.71
CA GLU A 102 8.03 18.61 -19.22
C GLU A 102 7.30 17.71 -18.22
N SER A 103 6.40 18.33 -17.47
CA SER A 103 5.61 17.70 -16.42
C SER A 103 4.11 17.83 -16.69
N ILE A 104 3.36 16.85 -16.22
CA ILE A 104 1.91 16.77 -16.36
C ILE A 104 1.30 16.54 -14.99
N ILE A 105 0.28 17.34 -14.64
CA ILE A 105 -0.53 17.12 -13.43
C ILE A 105 -1.94 16.70 -13.87
N ILE A 106 -2.45 15.61 -13.30
CA ILE A 106 -3.81 15.11 -13.52
C ILE A 106 -4.51 15.11 -12.18
N ALA A 107 -5.59 15.89 -12.04
CA ALA A 107 -6.24 16.04 -10.75
C ALA A 107 -7.76 15.94 -10.80
N GLY A 108 -8.31 14.97 -10.07
CA GLY A 108 -9.75 14.84 -9.85
C GLY A 108 -10.26 15.86 -8.84
N VAL A 109 -11.24 16.67 -9.25
CA VAL A 109 -11.86 17.69 -8.41
C VAL A 109 -13.07 17.11 -7.70
N HIS A 110 -13.34 17.54 -6.47
CA HIS A 110 -14.58 17.22 -5.78
C HIS A 110 -15.82 17.65 -6.60
N GLY A 111 -17.02 17.18 -6.25
CA GLY A 111 -18.22 17.63 -6.96
C GLY A 111 -18.44 19.14 -6.84
N ILE A 112 -18.61 19.83 -7.96
CA ILE A 112 -18.83 21.28 -8.04
C ILE A 112 -20.15 21.62 -8.74
N SER A 113 -20.76 22.76 -8.39
CA SER A 113 -21.96 23.25 -9.07
C SER A 113 -21.64 23.75 -10.48
N LYS A 114 -22.67 23.99 -11.31
CA LYS A 114 -22.52 24.68 -12.60
C LYS A 114 -21.77 26.02 -12.49
N SER A 115 -22.11 26.85 -11.50
CA SER A 115 -21.47 28.16 -11.34
C SER A 115 -19.98 28.02 -11.00
N GLU A 116 -19.65 27.10 -10.09
CA GLU A 116 -18.26 26.83 -9.74
C GLU A 116 -17.47 26.19 -10.89
N TYR A 117 -18.12 25.39 -11.73
CA TYR A 117 -17.51 24.86 -12.95
C TYR A 117 -17.19 25.98 -13.95
N ALA A 118 -18.10 26.94 -14.14
CA ALA A 118 -17.84 28.13 -14.95
C ALA A 118 -16.68 28.96 -14.36
N ASP A 119 -16.69 29.21 -13.05
CA ASP A 119 -15.63 29.94 -12.36
C ASP A 119 -14.27 29.23 -12.50
N LEU A 120 -14.24 27.90 -12.37
CA LEU A 120 -13.04 27.09 -12.56
C LEU A 120 -12.50 27.24 -13.98
N CYS A 121 -13.34 27.09 -15.01
CA CYS A 121 -12.92 27.19 -16.41
C CYS A 121 -12.37 28.59 -16.72
N ASN A 122 -13.07 29.63 -16.25
CA ASN A 122 -12.68 31.03 -16.44
C ASN A 122 -11.38 31.37 -15.71
N MET A 123 -11.23 30.96 -14.45
CA MET A 123 -10.04 31.20 -13.64
C MET A 123 -8.80 30.58 -14.27
N LEU A 124 -8.92 29.36 -14.78
CA LEU A 124 -7.79 28.69 -15.42
C LEU A 124 -7.49 29.23 -16.82
N GLY A 125 -8.48 29.80 -17.51
CA GLY A 125 -8.44 29.96 -18.97
C GLY A 125 -8.28 28.62 -19.66
N ALA A 126 -8.91 27.58 -19.12
CA ALA A 126 -8.71 26.20 -19.58
C ALA A 126 -9.46 25.91 -20.88
N VAL A 127 -8.88 25.03 -21.69
CA VAL A 127 -9.54 24.49 -22.88
C VAL A 127 -10.60 23.48 -22.44
N VAL A 128 -11.81 23.68 -22.92
CA VAL A 128 -12.95 22.79 -22.71
C VAL A 128 -13.62 22.57 -24.06
N SER A 129 -13.85 21.30 -24.41
CA SER A 129 -14.64 20.93 -25.58
C SER A 129 -16.01 21.61 -25.57
N GLU A 130 -16.51 22.04 -26.73
CA GLU A 130 -17.78 22.79 -26.83
C GLU A 130 -18.95 22.05 -26.17
N SER A 131 -18.99 20.72 -26.31
CA SER A 131 -20.03 19.87 -25.73
C SER A 131 -19.94 19.69 -24.22
N ASN A 132 -18.86 20.17 -23.59
CA ASN A 132 -18.64 20.17 -22.16
C ASN A 132 -18.51 21.60 -21.59
N ALA A 133 -18.77 22.64 -22.40
CA ALA A 133 -18.64 24.02 -21.98
C ALA A 133 -19.61 24.34 -20.83
N PRO A 134 -19.29 25.27 -19.91
CA PRO A 134 -20.14 25.57 -18.76
C PRO A 134 -21.60 25.89 -19.09
N ASP A 135 -21.86 26.52 -20.24
CA ASP A 135 -23.21 26.87 -20.68
C ASP A 135 -24.07 25.65 -21.05
N THR A 136 -23.44 24.51 -21.36
CA THR A 136 -24.12 23.24 -21.69
C THR A 136 -24.58 22.47 -20.45
N VAL A 137 -24.05 22.81 -19.27
CA VAL A 137 -24.40 22.15 -18.01
C VAL A 137 -25.80 22.62 -17.58
N PRO A 138 -26.77 21.73 -17.32
CA PRO A 138 -28.07 22.10 -16.76
C PRO A 138 -27.94 22.72 -15.36
N ASN A 139 -28.88 23.60 -14.99
CA ASN A 139 -28.82 24.33 -13.70
C ASN A 139 -29.03 23.44 -12.47
N ASP A 140 -29.68 22.29 -12.66
CA ASP A 140 -29.97 21.26 -11.65
C ASP A 140 -28.92 20.15 -11.60
N GLN A 141 -27.82 20.29 -12.37
CA GLN A 141 -26.74 19.32 -12.40
C GLN A 141 -25.46 19.84 -11.78
N TRP A 142 -24.66 18.91 -11.26
CA TRP A 142 -23.33 19.16 -10.73
C TRP A 142 -22.27 18.44 -11.58
N VAL A 143 -21.01 18.86 -11.49
CA VAL A 143 -19.94 18.35 -12.34
C VAL A 143 -18.91 17.60 -11.48
N ASN A 144 -18.59 16.38 -11.91
CA ASN A 144 -17.38 15.66 -11.53
C ASN A 144 -16.40 15.77 -12.70
N CYS A 145 -15.20 16.30 -12.47
CA CYS A 145 -14.23 16.49 -13.54
C CYS A 145 -12.78 16.28 -13.09
N ALA A 146 -11.92 16.05 -14.07
CA ALA A 146 -10.49 16.16 -13.92
C ALA A 146 -10.00 17.46 -14.55
N VAL A 147 -8.98 18.07 -13.95
CA VAL A 147 -8.19 19.13 -14.57
C VAL A 147 -6.81 18.57 -14.90
N ILE A 148 -6.34 18.85 -16.11
CA ILE A 148 -5.06 18.37 -16.63
C ILE A 148 -4.22 19.60 -16.97
N TRP A 149 -3.05 19.70 -16.35
CA TRP A 149 -2.04 20.72 -16.66
C TRP A 149 -0.86 20.08 -17.36
N VAL A 150 -0.33 20.76 -18.36
CA VAL A 150 0.87 20.34 -19.08
C VAL A 150 1.82 21.52 -19.12
N LYS A 151 2.98 21.41 -18.44
CA LYS A 151 4.05 22.39 -18.54
C LYS A 151 5.04 21.93 -19.62
N ALA A 152 4.98 22.58 -20.77
CA ALA A 152 5.79 22.27 -21.93
C ALA A 152 7.30 22.44 -21.69
N TYR A 153 8.12 21.95 -22.61
CA TYR A 153 9.58 22.13 -22.62
C TYR A 153 10.00 23.60 -22.46
N GLY A 154 9.30 24.52 -23.14
CA GLY A 154 9.53 25.96 -23.05
C GLY A 154 8.98 26.64 -21.78
N GLY A 155 8.38 25.89 -20.86
CA GLY A 155 7.79 26.39 -19.61
C GLY A 155 6.36 26.95 -19.75
N THR A 156 5.78 26.96 -20.95
CA THR A 156 4.37 27.34 -21.15
C THR A 156 3.43 26.29 -20.57
N ILE A 157 2.29 26.72 -20.05
CA ILE A 157 1.34 25.83 -19.36
C ILE A 157 0.04 25.78 -20.15
N GLY A 158 -0.29 24.59 -20.65
CA GLY A 158 -1.61 24.26 -21.17
C GLY A 158 -2.49 23.68 -20.07
N LYS A 159 -3.81 23.92 -20.14
CA LYS A 159 -4.79 23.50 -19.13
C LYS A 159 -6.06 22.99 -19.81
N TRP A 160 -6.55 21.83 -19.40
CA TRP A 160 -7.77 21.22 -19.94
C TRP A 160 -8.67 20.75 -18.81
N VAL A 161 -9.99 20.81 -19.03
CA VAL A 161 -10.98 20.25 -18.11
C VAL A 161 -11.76 19.14 -18.81
N GLN A 162 -11.83 17.98 -18.17
CA GLN A 162 -12.53 16.80 -18.67
C GLN A 162 -13.58 16.34 -17.65
N PRO A 163 -14.87 16.64 -17.87
CA PRO A 163 -15.95 16.06 -17.06
C PRO A 163 -16.04 14.54 -17.22
N LYS A 164 -16.40 13.85 -16.14
CA LYS A 164 -16.61 12.41 -16.08
C LYS A 164 -17.76 12.01 -17.00
N VAL A 165 -17.57 10.94 -17.76
CA VAL A 165 -18.50 10.55 -18.84
C VAL A 165 -19.66 9.69 -18.32
N ARG A 166 -19.42 8.87 -17.30
CA ARG A 166 -20.44 7.98 -16.70
C ARG A 166 -20.45 8.09 -15.18
N PRO A 167 -21.62 8.31 -14.56
CA PRO A 167 -21.71 8.34 -13.11
C PRO A 167 -21.46 6.95 -12.51
N ALA A 168 -20.88 6.94 -11.32
CA ALA A 168 -20.78 5.76 -10.46
C ALA A 168 -22.10 5.48 -9.74
N TRP A 169 -22.25 4.27 -9.18
CA TRP A 169 -23.44 3.91 -8.39
C TRP A 169 -23.77 4.92 -7.27
N PRO A 170 -22.80 5.40 -6.46
CA PRO A 170 -23.09 6.42 -5.46
C PRO A 170 -23.66 7.71 -6.04
N GLU A 171 -23.23 8.09 -7.25
CA GLU A 171 -23.64 9.31 -7.97
C GLU A 171 -24.99 9.15 -8.67
N MET A 172 -25.51 7.92 -8.79
CA MET A 172 -26.86 7.66 -9.31
C MET A 172 -27.89 7.47 -8.19
N ASN A 173 -27.44 7.19 -6.96
CA ASN A 173 -28.31 6.78 -5.85
C ASN A 173 -28.67 7.92 -4.89
N VAL A 174 -28.28 9.16 -5.17
CA VAL A 174 -28.64 10.34 -4.36
C VAL A 174 -29.68 11.17 -5.12
N PRO A 175 -30.89 11.39 -4.58
CA PRO A 175 -32.03 11.93 -5.35
C PRO A 175 -32.08 13.47 -5.41
N CYS A 176 -30.95 14.17 -5.23
CA CYS A 176 -30.96 15.63 -5.05
C CYS A 176 -30.63 16.40 -6.34
N SER A 177 -29.63 15.95 -7.11
CA SER A 177 -29.20 16.62 -8.35
C SER A 177 -28.37 15.66 -9.21
N ASP A 178 -28.72 15.47 -10.48
CA ASP A 178 -27.97 14.55 -11.33
C ASP A 178 -26.53 15.04 -11.61
N MET A 179 -25.58 14.11 -11.76
CA MET A 179 -24.25 14.43 -12.27
C MET A 179 -24.31 14.73 -13.78
N PHE A 180 -23.75 15.86 -14.20
CA PHE A 180 -23.51 16.18 -15.61
C PHE A 180 -22.58 15.14 -16.23
N ARG A 181 -22.99 14.61 -17.37
CA ARG A 181 -22.25 13.57 -18.10
C ARG A 181 -21.41 14.22 -19.18
N GLY A 182 -20.11 14.20 -18.99
CA GLY A 182 -19.14 14.58 -20.00
C GLY A 182 -19.29 13.77 -21.29
N SER A 183 -18.84 14.36 -22.38
CA SER A 183 -18.94 13.77 -23.70
C SER A 183 -17.62 13.70 -24.45
N THR A 184 -16.54 14.27 -23.93
CA THR A 184 -15.23 14.33 -24.63
C THR A 184 -14.12 13.74 -23.78
N ILE A 185 -13.24 12.96 -24.40
CA ILE A 185 -12.00 12.47 -23.82
C ILE A 185 -10.83 13.00 -24.64
N TYR A 186 -9.82 13.55 -23.96
CA TYR A 186 -8.61 14.03 -24.62
C TYR A 186 -7.56 12.93 -24.74
N VAL A 187 -6.88 12.89 -25.88
CA VAL A 187 -5.66 12.10 -26.09
C VAL A 187 -4.51 13.06 -26.30
N PHE A 188 -3.63 13.13 -25.30
CA PHE A 188 -2.44 13.96 -25.38
C PHE A 188 -1.31 13.20 -26.07
N GLU A 189 -0.67 13.82 -27.06
CA GLU A 189 0.48 13.25 -27.76
C GLU A 189 1.72 14.13 -27.57
N GLY A 190 2.69 13.59 -26.83
CA GLY A 190 4.06 14.10 -26.75
C GLY A 190 5.03 13.19 -27.51
N ARG A 191 6.31 13.21 -27.13
CA ARG A 191 7.35 12.35 -27.76
C ARG A 191 8.31 11.78 -26.73
N TYR A 192 8.88 10.62 -27.02
CA TYR A 192 9.95 10.01 -26.24
C TYR A 192 11.33 10.47 -26.70
N GLU A 193 12.20 10.88 -25.78
CA GLU A 193 13.59 11.25 -26.04
C GLU A 193 14.54 10.08 -25.73
N PRO A 194 15.53 9.76 -26.61
CA PRO A 194 15.91 10.47 -27.83
C PRO A 194 15.26 10.02 -29.15
N SER A 195 14.32 9.06 -29.16
CA SER A 195 13.78 8.51 -30.43
C SER A 195 12.88 9.44 -31.25
N ASP A 196 12.32 10.48 -30.63
CA ASP A 196 11.14 11.20 -31.13
C ASP A 196 9.89 10.31 -31.39
N TYR A 197 9.83 9.10 -30.82
CA TYR A 197 8.67 8.22 -30.91
C TYR A 197 7.44 8.86 -30.26
N PRO A 198 6.25 8.86 -30.89
CA PRO A 198 5.04 9.43 -30.29
C PRO A 198 4.69 8.77 -28.95
N CYS A 199 4.37 9.57 -27.93
CA CYS A 199 3.88 9.08 -26.65
C CYS A 199 2.45 9.54 -26.42
N ARG A 200 1.50 8.60 -26.32
CA ARG A 200 0.08 8.93 -26.14
C ARG A 200 -0.42 8.64 -24.73
N ILE A 201 -1.11 9.64 -24.18
CA ILE A 201 -1.59 9.68 -22.81
C ILE A 201 -3.11 9.93 -22.80
N VAL A 202 -3.84 9.13 -22.01
CA VAL A 202 -5.28 9.28 -21.82
C VAL A 202 -5.64 9.12 -20.34
N THR A 203 -6.69 9.82 -19.90
CA THR A 203 -7.22 9.73 -18.53
C THR A 203 -8.70 9.34 -18.53
N PHE A 204 -9.05 8.37 -17.70
CA PHE A 204 -10.43 7.98 -17.36
C PHE A 204 -10.71 8.29 -15.89
N ILE A 205 -11.95 8.65 -15.58
CA ILE A 205 -12.37 8.97 -14.21
C ILE A 205 -13.27 7.85 -13.69
N CYS A 206 -12.72 7.01 -12.81
CA CYS A 206 -13.45 6.00 -12.02
C CYS A 206 -14.36 5.11 -12.87
N PHE A 207 -15.67 5.30 -12.80
CA PHE A 207 -16.65 4.48 -13.50
C PHE A 207 -16.65 4.65 -15.03
N ASP A 208 -15.95 5.63 -15.58
CA ASP A 208 -15.62 5.62 -17.01
C ASP A 208 -14.92 4.30 -17.42
N TRP A 209 -14.19 3.67 -16.49
CA TRP A 209 -13.51 2.41 -16.73
C TRP A 209 -14.45 1.20 -16.88
N VAL A 210 -15.58 1.19 -16.18
CA VAL A 210 -16.41 -0.03 -16.04
C VAL A 210 -17.89 0.14 -16.40
N ALA A 211 -18.41 1.36 -16.39
CA ALA A 211 -19.81 1.61 -16.64
C ALA A 211 -20.14 1.27 -18.10
N ALA A 212 -21.09 0.37 -18.30
CA ALA A 212 -21.55 -0.06 -19.60
C ALA A 212 -22.97 0.45 -19.87
N VAL A 213 -23.17 1.11 -21.02
CA VAL A 213 -24.49 1.50 -21.52
C VAL A 213 -24.69 0.78 -22.85
N ALA A 214 -25.84 0.11 -23.02
CA ALA A 214 -26.13 -0.72 -24.19
C ALA A 214 -25.00 -1.74 -24.53
N GLY A 215 -24.33 -2.27 -23.50
CA GLY A 215 -23.28 -3.27 -23.65
C GLY A 215 -21.87 -2.75 -23.95
N SER A 216 -21.67 -1.43 -24.14
CA SER A 216 -20.35 -0.84 -24.36
C SER A 216 -19.89 0.01 -23.17
N THR A 217 -18.63 -0.15 -22.78
CA THR A 217 -17.95 0.72 -21.80
C THR A 217 -17.40 1.96 -22.48
N VAL A 218 -17.06 2.99 -21.69
CA VAL A 218 -16.51 4.24 -22.24
C VAL A 218 -15.18 3.99 -22.96
N TRP A 219 -14.28 3.18 -22.38
CA TRP A 219 -13.02 2.87 -23.04
C TRP A 219 -13.21 2.11 -24.36
N ARG A 220 -14.27 1.30 -24.51
CA ARG A 220 -14.60 0.65 -25.79
C ARG A 220 -15.13 1.63 -26.82
N GLU A 221 -16.00 2.56 -26.41
CA GLU A 221 -16.46 3.66 -27.27
C GLU A 221 -15.25 4.51 -27.75
N PHE A 222 -14.32 4.80 -26.83
CA PHE A 222 -13.07 5.53 -27.10
C PHE A 222 -12.19 4.84 -28.13
N LEU A 223 -11.92 3.55 -27.95
CA LEU A 223 -11.10 2.80 -28.90
C LEU A 223 -11.79 2.63 -30.25
N SER A 224 -13.13 2.50 -30.28
CA SER A 224 -13.87 2.47 -31.55
C SER A 224 -13.61 3.74 -32.36
N GLN A 225 -13.73 4.90 -31.73
CA GLN A 225 -13.52 6.18 -32.41
C GLN A 225 -12.09 6.39 -32.87
N LEU A 226 -11.11 6.04 -32.05
CA LEU A 226 -9.72 6.10 -32.49
C LEU A 226 -9.44 5.13 -33.64
N ASN A 227 -10.02 3.92 -33.59
CA ASN A 227 -9.85 2.91 -34.62
C ASN A 227 -10.53 3.28 -35.95
N GLU A 228 -11.59 4.09 -35.91
CA GLU A 228 -12.27 4.63 -37.11
C GLU A 228 -11.38 5.56 -37.94
N ILE A 229 -10.34 6.16 -37.34
CA ILE A 229 -9.32 6.96 -38.04
C ILE A 229 -8.47 6.09 -38.98
N LYS A 230 -8.44 4.76 -38.76
CA LYS A 230 -7.72 3.77 -39.59
C LYS A 230 -6.24 4.06 -39.79
N THR A 231 -5.63 4.77 -38.84
CA THR A 231 -4.20 5.02 -38.81
C THR A 231 -3.59 4.27 -37.62
N PRO A 232 -2.57 3.43 -37.84
CA PRO A 232 -1.89 2.73 -36.76
C PRO A 232 -1.46 3.67 -35.62
N SER A 233 -2.05 3.33 -34.48
CA SER A 233 -2.09 3.94 -33.17
C SER A 233 -1.29 3.25 -32.08
N ASP A 234 -0.44 3.89 -31.30
CA ASP A 234 -0.03 3.34 -30.00
C ASP A 234 -0.69 4.12 -28.87
N LEU A 235 -1.16 3.41 -27.83
CA LEU A 235 -1.49 4.02 -26.54
C LEU A 235 -0.45 3.55 -25.52
N ASP A 236 0.26 4.50 -24.90
CA ASP A 236 1.37 4.19 -24.00
C ASP A 236 0.97 4.34 -22.53
N TRP A 237 0.24 5.39 -22.17
CA TRP A 237 -0.12 5.70 -20.79
C TRP A 237 -1.61 5.90 -20.62
N VAL A 238 -2.20 5.09 -19.74
CA VAL A 238 -3.61 5.16 -19.38
C VAL A 238 -3.71 5.40 -17.88
N PHE A 239 -4.23 6.56 -17.51
CA PHE A 239 -4.48 6.90 -16.11
C PHE A 239 -5.95 6.66 -15.77
N VAL A 240 -6.22 5.93 -14.70
CA VAL A 240 -7.55 5.75 -14.15
C VAL A 240 -7.54 6.35 -12.75
N ILE A 241 -7.97 7.62 -12.65
CA ILE A 241 -8.10 8.31 -11.37
C ILE A 241 -9.46 7.98 -10.76
N GLN A 242 -9.51 7.59 -9.49
CA GLN A 242 -10.73 7.00 -8.95
C GLN A 242 -10.92 7.19 -7.45
N HIS A 243 -12.17 7.28 -7.03
CA HIS A 243 -12.65 7.06 -5.68
C HIS A 243 -13.54 5.82 -5.73
N ASN A 244 -12.91 4.65 -5.73
CA ASN A 244 -13.56 3.38 -5.93
C ASN A 244 -13.39 2.50 -4.70
N THR A 245 -14.50 2.12 -4.07
CA THR A 245 -14.52 1.23 -2.90
C THR A 245 -14.35 -0.25 -3.26
N GLY A 246 -14.47 -0.60 -4.54
CA GLY A 246 -14.27 -1.96 -5.07
C GLY A 246 -13.21 -2.02 -6.19
N PRO A 247 -11.96 -1.58 -5.96
CA PRO A 247 -10.91 -1.58 -6.98
C PRO A 247 -10.51 -2.98 -7.44
N ASN A 248 -10.71 -4.00 -6.59
CA ASN A 248 -10.50 -5.42 -6.91
C ASN A 248 -11.76 -6.13 -7.41
N HIS A 249 -12.88 -5.41 -7.58
CA HIS A 249 -14.10 -6.03 -8.10
C HIS A 249 -13.84 -6.60 -9.50
N SER A 250 -14.41 -7.77 -9.79
CA SER A 250 -14.15 -8.51 -11.02
C SER A 250 -14.42 -7.69 -12.29
N SER A 251 -15.42 -6.80 -12.26
CA SER A 251 -15.69 -5.88 -13.38
C SER A 251 -14.54 -4.91 -13.67
N PHE A 252 -13.87 -4.38 -12.65
CA PHE A 252 -12.72 -3.49 -12.82
C PHE A 252 -11.52 -4.26 -13.38
N LEU A 253 -11.18 -5.38 -12.76
CA LEU A 253 -10.04 -6.22 -13.18
C LEU A 253 -10.25 -6.79 -14.58
N ASN A 254 -11.46 -7.24 -14.92
CA ASN A 254 -11.78 -7.74 -16.26
C ASN A 254 -11.68 -6.64 -17.32
N ASN A 255 -12.13 -5.42 -17.03
CA ASN A 255 -11.96 -4.31 -17.97
C ASN A 255 -10.48 -3.98 -18.19
N THR A 256 -9.65 -4.04 -17.15
CA THR A 256 -8.19 -3.89 -17.29
C THR A 256 -7.57 -4.99 -18.15
N TYR A 257 -7.92 -6.25 -17.89
CA TYR A 257 -7.47 -7.38 -18.71
C TYR A 257 -7.90 -7.22 -20.17
N GLN A 258 -9.17 -6.93 -20.42
CA GLN A 258 -9.73 -6.76 -21.78
C GLN A 258 -9.13 -5.53 -22.47
N PHE A 259 -8.84 -4.45 -21.74
CA PHE A 259 -8.18 -3.29 -22.32
C PHE A 259 -6.76 -3.65 -22.82
N LEU A 260 -6.04 -4.56 -22.16
CA LEU A 260 -4.69 -4.91 -22.59
C LEU A 260 -4.66 -6.02 -23.65
N THR A 261 -5.71 -6.85 -23.74
CA THR A 261 -5.67 -8.10 -24.51
C THR A 261 -6.66 -8.19 -25.67
N ASP A 262 -7.71 -7.38 -25.70
CA ASP A 262 -8.69 -7.41 -26.79
C ASP A 262 -8.05 -6.95 -28.12
N THR A 263 -8.12 -7.77 -29.15
CA THR A 263 -7.53 -7.49 -30.46
C THR A 263 -8.51 -6.90 -31.46
N SER A 264 -9.74 -6.57 -31.04
CA SER A 264 -10.81 -6.09 -31.94
C SER A 264 -10.51 -4.71 -32.55
N TYR A 265 -9.58 -3.94 -31.97
CA TYR A 265 -9.20 -2.59 -32.42
C TYR A 265 -7.86 -2.62 -33.16
N ALA A 266 -7.88 -3.15 -34.40
CA ALA A 266 -6.67 -3.46 -35.17
C ALA A 266 -5.73 -2.27 -35.41
N PHE A 267 -6.24 -1.04 -35.39
CA PHE A 267 -5.42 0.17 -35.59
C PHE A 267 -4.93 0.79 -34.28
N ILE A 268 -5.28 0.26 -33.09
CA ILE A 268 -4.86 0.83 -31.81
C ILE A 268 -4.14 -0.23 -30.97
N HIS A 269 -2.81 -0.17 -30.98
CA HIS A 269 -1.90 -1.03 -30.25
C HIS A 269 -1.83 -0.63 -28.76
N ARG A 270 -1.94 -1.63 -27.89
CA ARG A 270 -2.00 -1.49 -26.42
C ARG A 270 -1.13 -2.52 -25.70
N ASP A 271 -0.43 -3.38 -26.44
CA ASP A 271 0.42 -4.44 -25.90
C ASP A 271 1.68 -3.88 -25.19
N LYS A 272 1.98 -2.59 -25.39
CA LYS A 272 3.01 -1.83 -24.65
C LYS A 272 2.43 -0.74 -23.76
N ALA A 273 1.12 -0.71 -23.56
CA ALA A 273 0.47 0.25 -22.69
C ALA A 273 0.77 -0.04 -21.22
N THR A 274 0.83 1.04 -20.43
CA THR A 274 0.88 1.01 -18.97
C THR A 274 -0.42 1.64 -18.45
N ILE A 275 -1.12 0.91 -17.57
CA ILE A 275 -2.31 1.41 -16.90
C ILE A 275 -1.95 1.73 -15.44
N ILE A 276 -2.12 2.99 -15.04
CA ILE A 276 -1.98 3.43 -13.65
C ILE A 276 -3.36 3.65 -13.04
N HIS A 277 -3.72 2.80 -12.09
CA HIS A 277 -4.89 2.98 -11.24
C HIS A 277 -4.50 3.81 -10.02
N ALA A 278 -5.00 5.03 -9.93
CA ALA A 278 -4.77 5.95 -8.80
C ALA A 278 -6.05 6.05 -7.99
N ASN A 279 -6.11 5.38 -6.83
CA ASN A 279 -7.30 5.35 -5.99
C ASN A 279 -7.12 6.16 -4.71
N THR A 280 -8.23 6.52 -4.08
CA THR A 280 -8.24 7.11 -2.73
C THR A 280 -8.01 6.05 -1.64
N ALA A 281 -7.53 6.49 -0.48
CA ALA A 281 -7.31 5.65 0.69
C ALA A 281 -8.61 5.12 1.31
N VAL A 282 -8.50 4.00 2.03
CA VAL A 282 -9.56 3.42 2.86
C VAL A 282 -9.69 4.15 4.19
N SER A 283 -8.57 4.61 4.74
CA SER A 283 -8.49 5.21 6.07
C SER A 283 -7.41 6.29 6.13
N ARG A 284 -7.52 7.15 7.15
CA ARG A 284 -6.52 8.18 7.44
C ARG A 284 -5.20 7.61 7.93
N GLU A 285 -5.25 6.54 8.72
CA GLU A 285 -4.07 5.80 9.18
C GLU A 285 -3.71 4.70 8.18
N PRO A 286 -2.44 4.26 8.13
CA PRO A 286 -2.04 3.09 7.36
C PRO A 286 -2.88 1.86 7.72
N VAL A 287 -3.22 1.04 6.72
CA VAL A 287 -4.08 -0.14 6.92
C VAL A 287 -3.80 -1.24 5.90
N ARG A 288 -4.15 -2.48 6.27
CA ARG A 288 -4.00 -3.67 5.41
C ARG A 288 -5.19 -3.93 4.49
N THR A 289 -6.39 -3.61 4.94
CA THR A 289 -7.64 -4.09 4.32
C THR A 289 -8.74 -3.06 4.45
N GLY A 290 -9.67 -3.08 3.50
CA GLY A 290 -10.95 -2.40 3.57
C GLY A 290 -11.48 -2.03 2.19
N LEU A 291 -12.48 -1.16 2.14
CA LEU A 291 -13.21 -0.81 0.93
C LEU A 291 -12.56 0.42 0.25
N GLY A 292 -11.59 0.20 -0.65
CA GLY A 292 -10.83 1.26 -1.32
C GLY A 292 -9.34 0.92 -1.43
N GLY A 293 -8.45 1.90 -1.63
CA GLY A 293 -7.01 1.68 -1.77
C GLY A 293 -6.65 0.94 -3.06
N PHE A 294 -5.63 0.07 -3.04
CA PHE A 294 -5.22 -0.74 -4.20
C PHE A 294 -4.88 0.08 -5.44
N SER A 295 -4.20 1.21 -5.26
CA SER A 295 -3.51 1.82 -6.39
C SER A 295 -2.55 0.80 -7.02
N ALA A 296 -2.41 0.82 -8.34
CA ALA A 296 -1.70 -0.23 -9.07
C ALA A 296 -1.14 0.24 -10.41
N CYS A 297 -0.10 -0.44 -10.87
CA CYS A 297 0.44 -0.36 -12.22
C CYS A 297 0.25 -1.71 -12.91
N VAL A 298 -0.53 -1.73 -14.00
CA VAL A 298 -0.83 -2.96 -14.75
C VAL A 298 -0.35 -2.81 -16.18
N LEU A 299 0.42 -3.79 -16.64
CA LEU A 299 0.96 -3.82 -18.00
C LEU A 299 0.55 -5.10 -18.72
N SER A 300 0.62 -5.05 -20.05
CA SER A 300 0.28 -6.17 -20.92
C SER A 300 0.98 -7.48 -20.54
N PRO A 301 0.33 -8.65 -20.73
CA PRO A 301 0.97 -9.96 -20.63
C PRO A 301 2.27 -10.10 -21.45
N THR A 302 2.38 -9.36 -22.56
CA THR A 302 3.53 -9.43 -23.49
C THR A 302 4.66 -8.46 -23.14
N ALA A 303 4.52 -7.66 -22.08
CA ALA A 303 5.60 -6.80 -21.61
C ALA A 303 6.75 -7.65 -21.05
N GLN A 304 7.99 -7.33 -21.42
CA GLN A 304 9.19 -8.09 -21.07
C GLN A 304 9.69 -7.72 -19.66
N PHE A 305 8.82 -7.89 -18.67
CA PHE A 305 9.12 -7.63 -17.27
C PHE A 305 9.04 -8.90 -16.42
N GLU A 306 9.94 -8.98 -15.43
CA GLU A 306 9.92 -9.98 -14.37
C GLU A 306 9.05 -9.47 -13.21
N CYS A 307 8.11 -10.31 -12.78
CA CYS A 307 7.18 -10.04 -11.67
C CYS A 307 7.30 -11.07 -10.54
N ASN A 308 8.21 -12.05 -10.65
CA ASN A 308 8.50 -13.05 -9.62
C ASN A 308 9.62 -12.56 -8.68
N CYS A 309 9.53 -11.32 -8.23
CA CYS A 309 10.54 -10.70 -7.39
C CYS A 309 9.93 -10.02 -6.17
N ARG A 310 10.68 -10.01 -5.07
CA ARG A 310 10.26 -9.32 -3.85
C ARG A 310 10.67 -7.87 -3.94
N ARG A 311 9.73 -6.97 -3.76
CA ARG A 311 9.97 -5.53 -3.87
C ARG A 311 9.44 -4.82 -2.64
N PRO A 312 10.18 -3.84 -2.09
CA PRO A 312 9.61 -2.95 -1.10
C PRO A 312 8.45 -2.15 -1.74
N THR A 313 7.51 -1.70 -0.91
CA THR A 313 6.36 -0.85 -1.25
C THR A 313 5.28 -1.52 -2.10
N VAL A 314 5.66 -2.35 -3.07
CA VAL A 314 4.76 -2.97 -4.05
C VAL A 314 4.79 -4.50 -4.02
N CYS A 315 3.64 -5.12 -4.29
CA CYS A 315 3.47 -6.55 -4.51
C CYS A 315 3.34 -6.83 -6.02
N THR A 316 4.19 -7.72 -6.56
CA THR A 316 4.19 -8.09 -7.99
C THR A 316 3.55 -9.46 -8.26
N GLN A 317 3.05 -10.12 -7.22
CA GLN A 317 2.24 -11.34 -7.28
C GLN A 317 0.97 -11.16 -6.43
N PRO A 318 0.12 -10.18 -6.79
CA PRO A 318 -0.85 -9.63 -5.86
C PRO A 318 -2.14 -10.48 -5.74
N SER A 319 -2.21 -11.69 -6.30
CA SER A 319 -3.45 -12.49 -6.30
C SER A 319 -3.99 -12.74 -4.89
N SER A 320 -3.12 -12.97 -3.90
CA SER A 320 -3.50 -13.11 -2.49
C SER A 320 -4.02 -11.78 -1.91
N LEU A 321 -3.36 -10.66 -2.24
CA LEU A 321 -3.73 -9.33 -1.77
C LEU A 321 -5.04 -8.84 -2.41
N ARG A 322 -5.26 -9.14 -3.70
CA ARG A 322 -6.49 -8.80 -4.44
C ARG A 322 -7.66 -9.72 -4.11
N GLY A 323 -7.38 -10.96 -3.70
CA GLY A 323 -8.39 -12.03 -3.63
C GLY A 323 -8.93 -12.43 -5.01
N SER A 324 -8.11 -12.31 -6.06
CA SER A 324 -8.49 -12.55 -7.46
C SER A 324 -7.27 -12.83 -8.33
N ASP A 325 -7.43 -13.72 -9.31
CA ASP A 325 -6.42 -14.14 -10.29
C ASP A 325 -6.67 -13.57 -11.70
N ILE A 326 -7.68 -12.72 -11.88
CA ILE A 326 -8.09 -12.18 -13.19
C ILE A 326 -6.92 -11.52 -13.96
N LEU A 327 -6.01 -10.87 -13.25
CA LEU A 327 -4.84 -10.20 -13.81
C LEU A 327 -3.55 -11.03 -13.75
N GLU A 328 -3.59 -12.31 -13.35
CA GLU A 328 -2.39 -13.15 -13.19
C GLU A 328 -1.55 -13.25 -14.46
N ARG A 329 -2.20 -13.18 -15.63
CA ARG A 329 -1.51 -13.17 -16.94
C ARG A 329 -0.88 -11.82 -17.29
N CYS A 330 -1.34 -10.73 -16.69
CA CYS A 330 -0.78 -9.40 -16.86
C CYS A 330 0.45 -9.20 -15.96
N LYS A 331 1.22 -8.14 -16.21
CA LYS A 331 2.24 -7.68 -15.25
C LYS A 331 1.53 -6.76 -14.26
N ASP A 332 1.11 -7.30 -13.14
CA ASP A 332 0.28 -6.61 -12.14
C ASP A 332 1.11 -6.24 -10.91
N VAL A 333 1.24 -4.93 -10.66
CA VAL A 333 2.02 -4.38 -9.55
C VAL A 333 1.11 -3.54 -8.67
N VAL A 334 0.86 -4.00 -7.45
CA VAL A 334 -0.05 -3.36 -6.48
C VAL A 334 0.75 -2.66 -5.39
N PHE A 335 0.40 -1.42 -5.06
CA PHE A 335 0.97 -0.73 -3.89
C PHE A 335 0.33 -1.29 -2.61
N ARG A 336 1.16 -1.69 -1.62
CA ARG A 336 0.67 -2.36 -0.41
C ARG A 336 -0.07 -1.45 0.55
N GLU A 337 0.25 -0.15 0.56
CA GLU A 337 -0.42 0.79 1.45
C GLU A 337 -1.83 1.11 0.94
N MET A 338 -2.82 0.99 1.83
CA MET A 338 -4.23 1.26 1.53
C MET A 338 -4.76 2.47 2.30
N GLY A 339 -4.01 2.94 3.31
CA GLY A 339 -4.25 4.18 4.03
C GLY A 339 -3.76 5.41 3.27
N GLU A 340 -3.90 6.55 3.94
CA GLU A 340 -3.53 7.85 3.39
C GLU A 340 -2.02 7.99 3.22
N CYS A 341 -1.55 8.22 1.98
CA CYS A 341 -0.13 8.38 1.70
C CYS A 341 0.13 9.04 0.33
N ILE A 342 1.40 9.27 0.02
CA ILE A 342 1.88 9.68 -1.29
C ILE A 342 2.84 8.60 -1.81
N HIS A 343 2.52 8.01 -2.95
CA HIS A 343 3.39 7.07 -3.64
C HIS A 343 4.35 7.81 -4.55
N VAL A 344 5.63 7.47 -4.47
CA VAL A 344 6.69 8.01 -5.34
C VAL A 344 7.39 6.84 -5.99
N PHE A 345 7.35 6.74 -7.32
CA PHE A 345 7.85 5.58 -8.02
C PHE A 345 8.28 5.93 -9.45
N SER A 346 9.13 5.08 -10.02
CA SER A 346 9.41 5.11 -11.46
C SER A 346 8.89 3.86 -12.14
N VAL A 347 8.47 3.98 -13.40
CA VAL A 347 7.95 2.89 -14.22
C VAL A 347 8.78 2.79 -15.49
N ARG A 348 9.38 1.64 -15.77
CA ARG A 348 10.09 1.41 -17.04
C ARG A 348 9.11 1.42 -18.20
N VAL A 349 9.47 2.10 -19.28
CA VAL A 349 8.61 2.19 -20.46
C VAL A 349 8.62 0.85 -21.19
N PRO A 350 7.47 0.14 -21.33
CA PRO A 350 7.45 -1.24 -21.85
C PRO A 350 7.99 -1.38 -23.27
N ARG A 351 7.91 -0.31 -24.06
CA ARG A 351 8.38 -0.25 -25.45
C ARG A 351 9.90 -0.28 -25.57
N PHE A 352 10.60 0.34 -24.62
CA PHE A 352 12.06 0.49 -24.63
C PHE A 352 12.75 -0.39 -23.58
N ALA A 353 11.97 -1.13 -22.80
CA ALA A 353 12.49 -2.09 -21.84
C ALA A 353 13.22 -3.22 -22.57
N GLY A 354 14.55 -3.25 -22.40
CA GLY A 354 15.39 -4.41 -22.69
C GLY A 354 15.72 -5.18 -21.41
N TYR A 355 16.29 -6.37 -21.56
CA TYR A 355 16.87 -7.13 -20.46
C TYR A 355 18.06 -6.38 -19.84
N ASP A 356 18.20 -6.45 -18.51
CA ASP A 356 19.37 -5.91 -17.82
C ASP A 356 20.52 -6.94 -17.75
N ALA A 357 21.64 -6.61 -17.09
CA ALA A 357 22.78 -7.50 -16.95
C ALA A 357 22.47 -8.82 -16.21
N THR A 358 21.32 -8.91 -15.54
CA THR A 358 20.83 -10.12 -14.85
C THR A 358 19.75 -10.86 -15.65
N ASP A 359 19.48 -10.40 -16.87
CA ASP A 359 18.36 -10.84 -17.72
C ASP A 359 16.98 -10.62 -17.06
N ARG A 360 16.88 -9.70 -16.09
CA ARG A 360 15.65 -9.46 -15.32
C ARG A 360 15.34 -7.97 -15.26
N THR A 361 14.29 -7.56 -15.97
CA THR A 361 13.85 -6.17 -15.97
C THR A 361 12.56 -6.04 -15.16
N TYR A 362 12.58 -5.21 -14.10
CA TYR A 362 11.40 -4.98 -13.27
C TYR A 362 10.57 -3.80 -13.81
N PRO A 363 9.24 -3.85 -13.70
CA PRO A 363 8.39 -2.76 -14.18
C PRO A 363 8.58 -1.48 -13.35
N LEU A 364 8.72 -1.61 -12.03
CA LEU A 364 8.93 -0.48 -11.11
C LEU A 364 10.32 -0.59 -10.44
N PRO A 365 11.38 0.02 -11.01
CA PRO A 365 12.72 -0.05 -10.45
C PRO A 365 12.85 0.73 -9.13
N THR A 366 12.02 1.74 -8.90
CA THR A 366 11.93 2.45 -7.61
C THR A 366 10.48 2.60 -7.17
N ALA A 367 10.22 2.47 -5.86
CA ALA A 367 8.92 2.73 -5.25
C ALA A 367 9.06 3.03 -3.76
N GLY A 368 8.44 4.12 -3.31
CA GLY A 368 8.42 4.57 -1.92
C GLY A 368 7.07 5.13 -1.50
N VAL A 369 6.92 5.30 -0.18
CA VAL A 369 5.71 5.83 0.46
C VAL A 369 6.12 7.00 1.35
N TYR A 370 5.44 8.13 1.14
CA TYR A 370 5.60 9.35 1.92
C TYR A 370 4.30 9.63 2.67
N ALA A 371 4.42 10.23 3.84
CA ALA A 371 3.26 10.64 4.62
C ALA A 371 2.63 11.91 4.01
N THR A 372 1.31 12.06 4.11
CA THR A 372 0.64 13.33 3.79
C THR A 372 0.72 14.35 4.94
N ARG A 373 1.14 13.90 6.11
CA ARG A 373 1.22 14.64 7.39
C ARG A 373 2.35 14.07 8.24
N ASP A 374 2.81 14.83 9.23
CA ASP A 374 3.85 14.38 10.14
C ASP A 374 3.42 13.09 10.88
N THR A 375 4.25 12.07 10.80
CA THR A 375 4.04 10.77 11.45
C THR A 375 5.38 10.07 11.68
N SER A 376 5.42 9.20 12.69
CA SER A 376 6.53 8.29 12.95
C SER A 376 6.22 6.84 12.56
N ASP A 377 5.07 6.59 11.90
CA ASP A 377 4.69 5.24 11.49
C ASP A 377 5.71 4.69 10.47
N PRO A 378 6.32 3.51 10.72
CA PRO A 378 7.35 2.95 9.84
C PRO A 378 6.83 2.55 8.46
N ARG A 379 5.50 2.49 8.26
CA ARG A 379 4.87 2.28 6.95
C ARG A 379 4.88 3.55 6.08
N LEU A 380 5.15 4.73 6.66
CA LEU A 380 5.17 6.03 5.99
C LEU A 380 6.56 6.69 6.15
N CYS A 381 7.62 5.98 5.78
CA CYS A 381 9.00 6.33 6.08
C CYS A 381 9.70 7.26 5.06
N ASN A 382 8.94 7.93 4.17
CA ASN A 382 9.47 8.75 3.08
C ASN A 382 10.46 8.00 2.17
N GLY A 383 10.15 6.74 1.87
CA GLY A 383 11.06 5.85 1.15
C GLY A 383 10.48 4.45 0.93
N PRO A 384 11.31 3.48 0.51
CA PRO A 384 10.87 2.10 0.30
C PRO A 384 10.45 1.42 1.60
N VAL A 385 9.29 0.78 1.61
CA VAL A 385 8.75 0.08 2.78
C VAL A 385 8.87 -1.44 2.58
N PRO A 386 9.72 -2.16 3.33
CA PRO A 386 9.81 -3.61 3.22
C PRO A 386 8.47 -4.31 3.45
N ALA A 387 8.20 -5.38 2.70
CA ALA A 387 6.94 -6.13 2.81
C ALA A 387 6.70 -6.66 4.23
N ALA A 388 7.75 -7.16 4.90
CA ALA A 388 7.68 -7.63 6.28
C ALA A 388 7.33 -6.51 7.27
N VAL A 389 7.92 -5.31 7.13
CA VAL A 389 7.61 -4.14 7.98
C VAL A 389 6.13 -3.79 7.84
N LYS A 390 5.64 -3.68 6.60
CA LYS A 390 4.23 -3.40 6.34
C LYS A 390 3.33 -4.46 6.97
N TRP A 391 3.62 -5.74 6.72
CA TRP A 391 2.81 -6.86 7.20
C TRP A 391 2.77 -6.95 8.73
N ILE A 392 3.91 -6.78 9.42
CA ILE A 392 3.99 -6.84 10.89
C ILE A 392 3.18 -5.70 11.50
N ASN A 393 3.40 -4.47 11.06
CA ASN A 393 2.70 -3.30 11.60
C ASN A 393 1.18 -3.40 11.39
N ASP A 394 0.77 -3.84 10.20
CA ASP A 394 -0.64 -4.13 9.89
C ASP A 394 -1.25 -5.21 10.77
N SER A 395 -0.46 -6.24 11.10
CA SER A 395 -0.93 -7.33 11.95
C SER A 395 -1.02 -6.89 13.41
N LEU A 396 -0.05 -6.11 13.90
CA LEU A 396 -0.07 -5.53 15.25
C LEU A 396 -1.27 -4.62 15.49
N ASP A 397 -1.77 -3.90 14.47
CA ASP A 397 -2.95 -3.02 14.60
C ASP A 397 -4.24 -3.79 14.90
N ILE A 398 -4.33 -5.06 14.52
CA ILE A 398 -5.55 -5.88 14.68
C ILE A 398 -5.38 -7.03 15.69
N MET A 399 -4.20 -7.16 16.28
CA MET A 399 -3.87 -8.23 17.21
C MET A 399 -4.63 -8.10 18.52
N ARG A 400 -4.92 -9.26 19.11
CA ARG A 400 -5.55 -9.30 20.42
C ARG A 400 -4.50 -9.10 21.50
N HIS A 401 -4.73 -8.14 22.37
CA HIS A 401 -3.84 -7.87 23.50
C HIS A 401 -3.91 -8.97 24.57
N LEU A 402 -2.79 -9.25 25.24
CA LEU A 402 -2.73 -10.26 26.31
C LEU A 402 -3.64 -9.85 27.49
N SER A 403 -3.60 -8.56 27.84
CA SER A 403 -4.40 -7.95 28.90
C SER A 403 -5.90 -8.12 28.70
N ALA A 404 -6.37 -8.01 27.45
CA ALA A 404 -7.77 -8.11 27.07
C ALA A 404 -8.28 -9.56 27.01
N THR A 405 -7.40 -10.51 26.75
CA THR A 405 -7.75 -11.92 26.52
C THR A 405 -7.47 -12.79 27.74
N MET A 406 -6.20 -12.98 28.08
CA MET A 406 -5.76 -13.99 29.06
C MET A 406 -5.70 -13.47 30.49
N LEU A 407 -5.60 -12.15 30.68
CA LEU A 407 -5.52 -11.49 31.99
C LEU A 407 -6.77 -10.67 32.34
N SER A 408 -7.87 -10.83 31.59
CA SER A 408 -9.13 -10.17 31.91
C SER A 408 -9.59 -10.54 33.33
N GLY A 409 -9.83 -9.54 34.17
CA GLY A 409 -10.20 -9.70 35.57
C GLY A 409 -9.08 -10.21 36.50
N ARG A 410 -7.81 -10.18 36.07
CA ARG A 410 -6.65 -10.61 36.86
C ARG A 410 -5.86 -9.42 37.42
N PRO A 411 -5.12 -9.59 38.53
CA PRO A 411 -4.37 -8.49 39.16
C PRO A 411 -3.36 -7.82 38.21
N LEU A 412 -2.62 -8.60 37.42
CA LEU A 412 -1.58 -8.09 36.52
C LEU A 412 -2.11 -7.43 35.23
N LYS A 413 -3.44 -7.33 35.05
CA LYS A 413 -4.03 -6.75 33.83
C LYS A 413 -3.54 -5.32 33.57
N ILE A 414 -3.57 -4.48 34.60
CA ILE A 414 -3.23 -3.05 34.48
C ILE A 414 -1.76 -2.89 34.06
N SER A 415 -0.85 -3.61 34.72
CA SER A 415 0.57 -3.59 34.36
C SER A 415 0.82 -4.11 32.93
N ALA A 416 0.04 -5.09 32.47
CA ALA A 416 0.10 -5.55 31.08
C ALA A 416 -0.38 -4.47 30.10
N GLU A 417 -1.46 -3.74 30.41
CA GLU A 417 -1.95 -2.61 29.61
C GLU A 417 -0.92 -1.47 29.52
N GLU A 418 -0.10 -1.28 30.56
CA GLU A 418 0.94 -0.25 30.61
C GLU A 418 2.18 -0.61 29.77
N ILE A 419 2.65 -1.87 29.81
CA ILE A 419 3.89 -2.26 29.12
C ILE A 419 3.68 -2.63 27.65
N GLU A 420 2.51 -3.13 27.29
CA GLU A 420 2.28 -3.65 25.93
C GLU A 420 2.47 -2.58 24.82
N PRO A 421 2.06 -1.31 24.99
CA PRO A 421 2.39 -0.25 24.03
C PRO A 421 3.89 -0.03 23.81
N PHE A 422 4.72 -0.18 24.86
CA PHE A 422 6.18 -0.09 24.75
C PHE A 422 6.74 -1.25 23.92
N ILE A 423 6.21 -2.46 24.13
CA ILE A 423 6.61 -3.66 23.38
C ILE A 423 6.25 -3.51 21.91
N ILE A 424 5.01 -3.10 21.63
CA ILE A 424 4.54 -2.83 20.27
C ILE A 424 5.45 -1.79 19.61
N ALA A 425 5.72 -0.66 20.26
CA ALA A 425 6.63 0.36 19.73
C ALA A 425 8.04 -0.19 19.43
N GLY A 426 8.57 -1.05 20.32
CA GLY A 426 9.84 -1.74 20.13
C GLY A 426 9.88 -2.64 18.89
N ILE A 427 8.81 -3.42 18.66
CA ILE A 427 8.67 -4.27 17.47
C ILE A 427 8.53 -3.42 16.20
N ARG A 428 7.77 -2.33 16.25
CA ARG A 428 7.57 -1.42 15.10
C ARG A 428 8.85 -0.73 14.66
N ALA A 429 9.78 -0.49 15.59
CA ALA A 429 11.06 0.18 15.31
C ALA A 429 12.09 -0.73 14.60
N ILE A 430 11.77 -2.02 14.41
CA ILE A 430 12.68 -2.99 13.80
C ILE A 430 12.77 -2.76 12.28
N ASN A 431 13.99 -2.82 11.75
CA ASN A 431 14.23 -2.62 10.32
C ASN A 431 13.71 -3.79 9.46
N GLY A 432 13.75 -3.61 8.12
CA GLY A 432 13.24 -4.57 7.14
C GLY A 432 13.77 -6.01 7.28
N PRO A 433 15.10 -6.22 7.17
CA PRO A 433 15.68 -7.56 7.30
C PRO A 433 15.37 -8.22 8.64
N MET A 434 15.51 -7.51 9.75
CA MET A 434 15.23 -8.06 11.07
C MET A 434 13.76 -8.37 11.29
N SER A 435 12.84 -7.58 10.72
CA SER A 435 11.41 -7.87 10.72
C SER A 435 11.10 -9.23 10.08
N LEU A 436 11.76 -9.53 8.95
CA LEU A 436 11.62 -10.82 8.29
C LEU A 436 12.09 -11.97 9.19
N ASP A 437 13.26 -11.79 9.80
CA ASP A 437 13.86 -12.80 10.67
C ASP A 437 13.03 -13.05 11.93
N GLN A 438 12.48 -12.02 12.57
CA GLN A 438 11.62 -12.20 13.75
C GLN A 438 10.40 -13.07 13.46
N VAL A 439 9.68 -12.82 12.37
CA VAL A 439 8.53 -13.67 12.01
C VAL A 439 8.98 -15.08 11.66
N ASN A 440 10.15 -15.22 11.03
CA ASN A 440 10.72 -16.53 10.71
C ASN A 440 11.20 -17.31 11.94
N TRP A 441 11.73 -16.64 12.96
CA TRP A 441 12.06 -17.25 14.25
C TRP A 441 10.78 -17.64 14.99
N ALA A 442 9.77 -16.78 14.99
CA ALA A 442 8.50 -17.03 15.67
C ALA A 442 7.67 -18.14 15.03
N THR A 443 7.69 -18.25 13.70
CA THR A 443 6.84 -19.20 12.95
C THR A 443 7.61 -20.48 12.64
N CYS A 444 7.27 -21.55 13.36
CA CYS A 444 7.89 -22.85 13.14
C CYS A 444 7.72 -23.31 11.70
N SER A 445 8.80 -23.90 11.17
CA SER A 445 8.83 -24.39 9.80
C SER A 445 8.76 -25.91 9.66
N TYR A 446 8.46 -26.62 10.75
CA TYR A 446 8.37 -28.07 10.81
C TYR A 446 6.94 -28.51 11.15
N SER A 447 6.52 -29.61 10.52
CA SER A 447 5.30 -30.33 10.89
C SER A 447 5.65 -31.82 10.88
N ASN A 448 5.49 -32.49 12.02
CA ASN A 448 5.85 -33.89 12.20
C ASN A 448 7.33 -34.19 11.84
N GLY A 449 8.25 -33.27 12.17
CA GLY A 449 9.68 -33.44 11.91
C GLY A 449 10.13 -33.31 10.44
N MET A 450 9.22 -33.03 9.50
CA MET A 450 9.55 -32.68 8.11
C MET A 450 9.49 -31.16 7.90
N VAL A 451 10.30 -30.62 6.99
CA VAL A 451 10.22 -29.19 6.61
C VAL A 451 8.86 -28.95 5.99
N SER A 452 7.99 -28.26 6.71
CA SER A 452 6.62 -27.95 6.27
C SER A 452 6.54 -26.63 5.51
N ARG A 453 7.52 -25.73 5.69
CA ARG A 453 7.48 -24.37 5.14
C ARG A 453 8.44 -24.22 3.96
N ASP A 454 7.86 -23.92 2.79
CA ASP A 454 8.55 -23.53 1.56
C ASP A 454 9.47 -22.31 1.82
N LEU A 455 10.72 -22.38 1.35
CA LEU A 455 11.68 -21.27 1.41
C LEU A 455 11.11 -20.00 0.79
N ASN A 456 10.33 -20.13 -0.28
CA ASN A 456 9.72 -18.97 -0.92
C ASN A 456 8.78 -18.21 0.02
N ARG A 457 8.01 -18.93 0.85
CA ARG A 457 7.10 -18.33 1.83
C ARG A 457 7.85 -17.65 2.97
N ARG A 458 8.95 -18.25 3.45
CA ARG A 458 9.75 -17.66 4.54
C ARG A 458 10.26 -16.28 4.21
N ASP A 459 10.72 -16.12 2.97
CA ASP A 459 11.35 -14.88 2.59
C ASP A 459 10.38 -13.89 1.92
N ASN A 460 9.14 -14.31 1.61
CA ASN A 460 8.14 -13.46 0.95
C ASN A 460 6.94 -13.19 1.87
N ALA A 461 6.96 -12.01 2.50
CA ALA A 461 5.88 -11.59 3.40
C ALA A 461 4.51 -11.46 2.71
N ASP A 462 4.44 -11.36 1.38
CA ASP A 462 3.16 -11.35 0.65
C ASP A 462 2.46 -12.72 0.67
N LEU A 463 3.20 -13.78 1.01
CA LEU A 463 2.69 -15.15 1.15
C LEU A 463 2.34 -15.49 2.61
N TRP A 464 2.62 -14.60 3.56
CA TRP A 464 2.31 -14.82 4.98
C TRP A 464 0.81 -14.71 5.24
N SER A 465 0.31 -15.60 6.10
CA SER A 465 -1.11 -15.70 6.42
C SER A 465 -1.31 -15.98 7.92
N GLU A 466 -2.38 -16.67 8.28
CA GLU A 466 -2.74 -17.01 9.67
C GLU A 466 -1.60 -17.62 10.51
N PRO A 467 -0.76 -18.55 10.03
CA PRO A 467 0.32 -19.11 10.85
C PRO A 467 1.32 -18.06 11.34
N GLU A 468 1.73 -17.13 10.47
CA GLU A 468 2.61 -16.02 10.84
C GLU A 468 1.91 -15.03 11.78
N ALA A 469 0.59 -14.82 11.61
CA ALA A 469 -0.17 -13.89 12.44
C ALA A 469 -0.32 -14.43 13.86
N ASP A 470 -0.66 -15.71 13.99
CA ASP A 470 -0.73 -16.37 15.29
C ASP A 470 0.64 -16.46 15.98
N ALA A 471 1.72 -16.65 15.21
CA ALA A 471 3.08 -16.67 15.75
C ALA A 471 3.51 -15.29 16.26
N LEU A 472 3.14 -14.22 15.56
CA LEU A 472 3.38 -12.86 16.00
C LEU A 472 2.49 -12.47 17.20
N GLU A 473 1.24 -12.96 17.28
CA GLU A 473 0.39 -12.82 18.48
C GLU A 473 1.03 -13.54 19.68
N HIS A 474 1.52 -14.78 19.48
CA HIS A 474 2.26 -15.54 20.50
C HIS A 474 3.52 -14.79 20.97
N LEU A 475 4.27 -14.20 20.03
CA LEU A 475 5.43 -13.38 20.33
C LEU A 475 5.04 -12.20 21.23
N LEU A 476 4.05 -11.39 20.82
CA LEU A 476 3.59 -10.24 21.60
C LEU A 476 3.17 -10.66 23.01
N HIS A 477 2.37 -11.72 23.13
CA HIS A 477 1.93 -12.22 24.43
C HIS A 477 3.08 -12.70 25.32
N SER A 478 4.05 -13.39 24.74
CA SER A 478 5.23 -13.88 25.46
C SER A 478 6.08 -12.71 25.97
N LEU A 479 6.31 -11.70 25.14
CA LEU A 479 7.03 -10.50 25.55
C LEU A 479 6.27 -9.73 26.64
N THR A 480 4.96 -9.55 26.51
CA THR A 480 4.16 -8.89 27.57
C THR A 480 4.27 -9.65 28.88
N ALA A 481 4.15 -10.98 28.87
CA ALA A 481 4.22 -11.80 30.08
C ALA A 481 5.60 -11.73 30.76
N ILE A 482 6.69 -11.79 30.00
CA ILE A 482 8.05 -11.62 30.55
C ILE A 482 8.29 -10.17 31.01
N GLY A 483 7.79 -9.20 30.24
CA GLY A 483 7.92 -7.77 30.54
C GLY A 483 7.27 -7.36 31.87
N LEU A 484 6.28 -8.13 32.35
CA LEU A 484 5.71 -7.93 33.69
C LEU A 484 6.76 -8.14 34.81
N ALA A 485 7.82 -8.90 34.57
CA ALA A 485 8.86 -9.22 35.55
C ALA A 485 10.23 -8.59 35.25
N TYR A 486 10.50 -8.22 33.99
CA TYR A 486 11.80 -7.73 33.55
C TYR A 486 11.68 -6.55 32.59
N SER A 487 12.67 -5.67 32.61
CA SER A 487 12.86 -4.68 31.56
C SER A 487 13.31 -5.37 30.27
N LEU A 488 12.69 -5.01 29.14
CA LEU A 488 12.97 -5.59 27.83
C LEU A 488 13.74 -4.61 26.94
N GLU A 489 14.76 -5.10 26.25
CA GLU A 489 15.36 -4.43 25.10
C GLU A 489 14.96 -5.17 23.83
N ILE A 490 14.25 -4.51 22.91
CA ILE A 490 13.66 -5.15 21.72
C ILE A 490 14.45 -4.78 20.46
N SER A 491 14.58 -3.49 20.16
CA SER A 491 15.16 -3.04 18.88
C SER A 491 16.67 -3.27 18.74
N GLY A 492 17.38 -3.55 19.84
CA GLY A 492 18.80 -3.86 19.88
C GLY A 492 19.13 -5.34 20.09
N ALA A 493 18.13 -6.20 20.29
CA ALA A 493 18.34 -7.60 20.62
C ALA A 493 18.77 -8.43 19.39
N MET A 494 19.49 -9.53 19.64
CA MET A 494 19.86 -10.48 18.59
C MET A 494 18.70 -11.39 18.18
N LEU A 495 17.75 -11.62 19.09
CA LEU A 495 16.53 -12.41 18.86
C LEU A 495 15.29 -11.52 18.97
N HIS A 496 14.22 -11.96 19.63
CA HIS A 496 13.01 -11.15 19.76
C HIS A 496 13.14 -10.02 20.80
N CYS A 497 13.80 -10.32 21.93
CA CYS A 497 14.23 -9.31 22.89
C CYS A 497 15.41 -9.85 23.72
N SER A 498 16.02 -8.98 24.52
CA SER A 498 16.92 -9.33 25.61
C SER A 498 16.33 -8.84 26.94
N ILE A 499 16.61 -9.60 28.01
CA ILE A 499 16.29 -9.21 29.38
C ILE A 499 17.56 -9.05 30.19
N GLN A 500 17.59 -8.01 31.04
CA GLN A 500 18.64 -7.83 32.04
C GLN A 500 18.25 -8.56 33.33
N THR A 501 19.11 -9.45 33.76
CA THR A 501 19.05 -10.14 35.06
C THR A 501 20.20 -9.67 35.94
N ASP A 502 20.17 -10.02 37.23
CA ASP A 502 21.28 -9.76 38.16
C ASP A 502 22.57 -10.48 37.72
N ASN A 503 22.41 -11.57 36.96
CA ASN A 503 23.51 -12.40 36.49
C ASN A 503 24.04 -11.88 35.15
N GLY A 504 23.22 -11.30 34.28
CA GLY A 504 23.63 -10.78 32.97
C GLY A 504 22.47 -10.68 31.98
N PHE A 505 22.76 -10.74 30.69
CA PHE A 505 21.74 -10.71 29.64
C PHE A 505 21.29 -12.12 29.23
N VAL A 506 19.99 -12.27 29.01
CA VAL A 506 19.39 -13.47 28.41
C VAL A 506 18.62 -13.04 27.17
N GLN A 507 18.88 -13.69 26.03
CA GLN A 507 18.11 -13.47 24.81
C GLN A 507 16.81 -14.28 24.89
N VAL A 508 15.73 -13.74 24.35
CA VAL A 508 14.42 -14.39 24.35
C VAL A 508 13.98 -14.64 22.92
N VAL A 509 13.49 -15.85 22.67
CA VAL A 509 12.79 -16.20 21.43
C VAL A 509 11.48 -16.89 21.78
N ALA A 510 10.42 -16.53 21.08
CA ALA A 510 9.08 -17.07 21.26
C ALA A 510 8.71 -17.81 19.98
N ILE A 511 8.46 -19.12 20.04
CA ILE A 511 8.26 -19.96 18.86
C ILE A 511 6.89 -20.63 18.95
N ARG A 512 6.10 -20.48 17.89
CA ARG A 512 4.84 -21.23 17.71
C ARG A 512 5.01 -22.30 16.65
N GLY A 513 4.64 -23.54 16.97
CA GLY A 513 4.67 -24.67 16.04
C GLY A 513 3.51 -25.63 16.22
N ASP A 514 3.48 -26.70 15.42
CA ASP A 514 2.44 -27.73 15.55
C ASP A 514 2.60 -28.53 16.83
N THR A 515 3.84 -28.82 17.22
CA THR A 515 4.24 -29.53 18.44
C THR A 515 5.42 -28.84 19.12
N TYR A 516 5.68 -29.15 20.40
CA TYR A 516 6.87 -28.65 21.09
C TYR A 516 8.17 -29.20 20.47
N GLN A 517 8.13 -30.44 19.96
CA GLN A 517 9.25 -31.02 19.23
C GLN A 517 9.58 -30.22 17.96
N ASP A 518 8.56 -29.78 17.22
CA ASP A 518 8.76 -28.95 16.03
C ASP A 518 9.37 -27.59 16.40
N CYS A 519 8.92 -26.96 17.50
CA CYS A 519 9.53 -25.73 18.02
C CYS A 519 11.02 -25.91 18.33
N ARG A 520 11.40 -27.03 18.97
CA ARG A 520 12.80 -27.33 19.27
C ARG A 520 13.65 -27.52 18.01
N LEU A 521 13.17 -28.34 17.07
CA LEU A 521 13.85 -28.56 15.78
C LEU A 521 14.02 -27.27 14.98
N HIS A 522 13.03 -26.37 15.07
CA HIS A 522 13.10 -25.04 14.47
C HIS A 522 14.20 -24.19 15.11
N TYR A 523 14.26 -24.14 16.44
CA TYR A 523 15.31 -23.43 17.16
C TYR A 523 16.70 -23.93 16.77
N ASP A 524 16.95 -25.24 16.88
CA ASP A 524 18.28 -25.84 16.66
C ASP A 524 18.82 -25.57 15.25
N ARG A 525 17.93 -25.49 14.25
CA ARG A 525 18.32 -25.31 12.85
C ARG A 525 18.37 -23.87 12.38
N LEU A 526 17.48 -23.01 12.87
CA LEU A 526 17.32 -21.66 12.33
C LEU A 526 17.75 -20.56 13.31
N VAL A 527 17.44 -20.72 14.60
CA VAL A 527 17.61 -19.66 15.61
C VAL A 527 18.96 -19.79 16.33
N ARG A 528 19.39 -21.01 16.67
CA ARG A 528 20.62 -21.27 17.43
C ARG A 528 21.87 -20.67 16.79
N GLN A 529 21.89 -20.53 15.46
CA GLN A 529 23.03 -19.96 14.73
C GLN A 529 23.16 -18.43 14.91
N GLN A 530 22.16 -17.77 15.50
CA GLN A 530 22.06 -16.31 15.53
C GLN A 530 22.57 -15.67 16.83
N SER A 531 22.73 -16.42 17.93
CA SER A 531 23.13 -15.84 19.21
C SER A 531 24.15 -16.71 19.97
N PRO A 532 25.24 -16.12 20.50
CA PRO A 532 26.18 -16.79 21.39
C PRO A 532 25.80 -16.71 22.88
N ASP A 533 24.78 -15.91 23.22
CA ASP A 533 24.34 -15.64 24.60
C ASP A 533 23.40 -16.72 25.12
N PRO A 534 23.16 -16.81 26.44
CA PRO A 534 22.10 -17.64 27.00
C PRO A 534 20.73 -17.28 26.39
N VAL A 535 19.93 -18.30 26.06
CA VAL A 535 18.64 -18.12 25.40
C VAL A 535 17.51 -18.74 26.22
N LEU A 536 16.44 -17.97 26.43
CA LEU A 536 15.14 -18.47 26.87
C LEU A 536 14.23 -18.69 25.65
N ILE A 537 13.80 -19.93 25.44
CA ILE A 537 12.81 -20.30 24.42
C ILE A 537 11.43 -20.36 25.08
N ILE A 538 10.49 -19.56 24.58
CA ILE A 538 9.08 -19.62 24.97
C ILE A 538 8.27 -20.30 23.86
N ALA A 539 7.92 -21.57 24.07
CA ALA A 539 7.28 -22.38 23.04
C ALA A 539 5.77 -22.50 23.24
N ARG A 540 5.04 -22.54 22.12
CA ARG A 540 3.59 -22.80 22.08
C ARG A 540 3.25 -23.74 20.93
N ASP A 541 2.58 -24.84 21.22
CA ASP A 541 2.04 -25.72 20.20
C ASP A 541 0.73 -25.14 19.61
N ARG A 542 0.18 -25.76 18.57
CA ARG A 542 -1.03 -25.25 17.89
C ARG A 542 -2.26 -25.23 18.80
N HIS A 543 -2.31 -26.12 19.80
CA HIS A 543 -3.46 -26.29 20.69
C HIS A 543 -3.29 -25.57 22.03
N ASN A 544 -2.11 -25.01 22.29
CA ASN A 544 -1.71 -24.43 23.56
C ASN A 544 -1.92 -25.41 24.74
N VAL A 545 -1.57 -26.67 24.55
CA VAL A 545 -1.63 -27.70 25.60
C VAL A 545 -0.26 -27.83 26.27
N PRO A 546 -0.16 -28.17 27.56
CA PRO A 546 1.13 -28.46 28.16
C PRO A 546 1.87 -29.59 27.42
N PRO A 547 3.21 -29.56 27.34
CA PRO A 547 3.98 -30.64 26.74
C PRO A 547 3.72 -31.97 27.46
N VAL A 548 3.61 -33.07 26.71
CA VAL A 548 3.56 -34.39 27.34
C VAL A 548 4.93 -34.74 27.92
N PRO A 549 5.03 -35.58 28.97
CA PRO A 549 6.30 -35.89 29.61
C PRO A 549 7.38 -36.33 28.62
N GLU A 550 7.05 -37.15 27.62
CA GLU A 550 8.00 -37.61 26.60
C GLU A 550 8.56 -36.50 25.71
N GLU A 551 7.82 -35.42 25.48
CA GLU A 551 8.30 -34.22 24.79
C GLU A 551 9.21 -33.41 25.72
N PHE A 552 8.85 -33.29 27.00
CA PHE A 552 9.61 -32.58 28.02
C PHE A 552 11.01 -33.18 28.23
N TRP A 553 11.11 -34.51 28.33
CA TRP A 553 12.40 -35.20 28.47
C TRP A 553 13.34 -34.94 27.30
N ARG A 554 12.82 -34.87 26.07
CA ARG A 554 13.63 -34.56 24.87
C ARG A 554 14.05 -33.09 24.78
N ILE A 555 13.35 -32.22 25.49
CA ILE A 555 13.64 -30.77 25.57
C ILE A 555 14.74 -30.51 26.62
N ASP A 556 14.69 -31.23 27.75
CA ASP A 556 15.65 -31.12 28.86
C ASP A 556 16.96 -31.90 28.66
N GLU A 557 17.00 -32.90 27.76
CA GLU A 557 18.14 -33.81 27.57
C GLU A 557 19.39 -33.19 26.91
N ILE A 558 19.36 -31.94 26.44
CA ILE A 558 20.47 -31.35 25.68
C ILE A 558 20.95 -30.03 26.32
N ASP A 559 22.10 -30.16 26.98
CA ASP A 559 23.05 -29.16 27.45
C ASP A 559 22.58 -28.21 28.58
N GLY A 560 22.61 -28.70 29.83
CA GLY A 560 22.76 -27.85 31.02
C GLY A 560 24.02 -26.97 30.99
N GLU A 561 24.93 -27.21 30.04
CA GLU A 561 26.15 -26.41 29.77
C GLU A 561 25.98 -25.34 28.67
N SER A 562 24.85 -25.33 27.93
CA SER A 562 24.68 -24.47 26.72
C SER A 562 24.09 -23.09 27.00
N GLY A 563 23.65 -22.80 28.22
CA GLY A 563 22.94 -21.55 28.54
C GLY A 563 21.53 -21.49 27.92
N LEU A 564 20.91 -22.64 27.65
CA LEU A 564 19.57 -22.72 27.07
C LEU A 564 18.52 -23.04 28.14
N ALA A 565 17.40 -22.32 28.14
CA ALA A 565 16.23 -22.63 28.94
C ALA A 565 14.98 -22.72 28.06
N PHE A 566 14.07 -23.62 28.42
CA PHE A 566 12.81 -23.81 27.71
C PHE A 566 11.63 -23.59 28.66
N LEU A 567 10.65 -22.82 28.20
CA LEU A 567 9.44 -22.51 28.94
C LEU A 567 8.24 -22.67 28.02
N ASP A 568 7.29 -23.52 28.40
CA ASP A 568 6.03 -23.56 27.67
C ASP A 568 5.16 -22.34 28.02
N PHE A 569 4.47 -21.81 27.00
CA PHE A 569 3.66 -20.61 27.15
C PHE A 569 2.52 -20.77 28.17
N GLN A 570 1.99 -21.99 28.33
CA GLN A 570 0.88 -22.23 29.25
C GLN A 570 1.31 -22.10 30.71
N THR A 571 2.51 -22.56 31.06
CA THR A 571 3.14 -22.35 32.36
C THR A 571 3.38 -20.87 32.62
N LEU A 572 3.99 -20.13 31.67
CA LEU A 572 4.22 -18.68 31.78
C LEU A 572 2.92 -17.92 32.06
N ILE A 573 1.87 -18.17 31.29
CA ILE A 573 0.58 -17.49 31.47
C ILE A 573 -0.12 -17.91 32.76
N ASN A 574 0.02 -19.17 33.20
CA ASN A 574 -0.55 -19.60 34.47
C ASN A 574 0.10 -18.89 35.66
N SER A 575 1.41 -18.66 35.63
CA SER A 575 2.11 -17.81 36.60
C SER A 575 1.55 -16.38 36.60
N CYS A 576 1.38 -15.75 35.43
CA CYS A 576 0.79 -14.41 35.35
C CYS A 576 -0.66 -14.35 35.87
N ARG A 577 -1.44 -15.43 35.74
CA ARG A 577 -2.84 -15.50 36.19
C ARG A 577 -2.98 -15.75 37.69
N ALA A 578 -2.06 -16.50 38.27
CA ALA A 578 -2.10 -16.92 39.67
C ALA A 578 -1.57 -15.85 40.63
N LEU A 579 -0.68 -14.99 40.16
CA LEU A 579 0.04 -14.03 41.00
C LEU A 579 -0.62 -12.67 41.07
N SER A 580 -0.44 -12.01 42.22
CA SER A 580 -0.98 -10.70 42.53
C SER A 580 -0.09 -9.53 42.12
N ASP A 581 1.22 -9.77 41.99
CA ASP A 581 2.23 -8.74 41.82
C ASP A 581 3.41 -9.22 40.96
N THR A 582 4.13 -8.25 40.40
CA THR A 582 5.23 -8.45 39.46
C THR A 582 6.50 -9.01 40.13
N HIS A 583 6.69 -8.74 41.43
CA HIS A 583 7.84 -9.23 42.19
C HIS A 583 7.81 -10.75 42.35
N THR A 584 6.67 -11.29 42.78
CA THR A 584 6.49 -12.74 42.91
C THR A 584 6.59 -13.43 41.54
N LEU A 585 6.16 -12.77 40.46
CA LEU A 585 6.31 -13.30 39.11
C LEU A 585 7.78 -13.39 38.71
N LYS A 586 8.57 -12.37 39.04
CA LYS A 586 10.01 -12.38 38.81
C LYS A 586 10.70 -13.53 39.54
N GLU A 587 10.39 -13.74 40.83
CA GLU A 587 10.97 -14.85 41.60
C GLU A 587 10.68 -16.22 40.98
N GLN A 588 9.46 -16.43 40.44
CA GLN A 588 9.13 -17.66 39.73
C GLN A 588 9.88 -17.81 38.41
N LEU A 589 10.05 -16.71 37.67
CA LEU A 589 10.75 -16.73 36.39
C LEU A 589 12.26 -16.89 36.54
N ASP A 590 12.87 -16.34 37.59
CA ASP A 590 14.30 -16.52 37.88
C ASP A 590 14.66 -18.00 38.08
N ALA A 591 13.72 -18.83 38.54
CA ALA A 591 13.92 -20.28 38.69
C ALA A 591 13.98 -21.06 37.37
N VAL A 592 13.51 -20.47 36.26
CA VAL A 592 13.50 -21.09 34.93
C VAL A 592 14.44 -20.41 33.93
N LEU A 593 15.10 -19.31 34.32
CA LEU A 593 16.10 -18.67 33.47
C LEU A 593 17.39 -19.50 33.36
N PRO A 594 18.11 -19.43 32.23
CA PRO A 594 19.35 -20.17 32.07
C PRO A 594 20.41 -19.64 33.06
N GLY A 595 21.01 -20.54 33.83
CA GLY A 595 22.12 -20.22 34.72
C GLY A 595 23.40 -19.88 33.94
N HIS A 596 24.25 -19.01 34.51
CA HIS A 596 25.47 -18.57 33.83
C HIS A 596 26.55 -19.64 33.70
N ARG A 597 27.32 -19.53 32.61
CA ARG A 597 28.68 -20.09 32.50
C ARG A 597 29.57 -19.48 33.59
N GLN A 598 30.26 -20.32 34.36
CA GLN A 598 31.54 -19.88 34.93
C GLN A 598 32.50 -19.72 33.74
N ILE A 599 32.97 -18.49 33.51
CA ILE A 599 34.12 -18.26 32.64
C ILE A 599 35.31 -18.93 33.34
N ILE A 600 35.79 -20.05 32.79
CA ILE A 600 37.06 -20.68 33.20
C ILE A 600 38.19 -20.05 32.39
#